data_AF-D4C942-F1
#
_entry.id   AF-D4C942-F1
#
_cell.length_a   1.000
_cell.length_b   1.000
_cell.length_c   1.000
_cell.angle_alpha   90.00
_cell.angle_beta   90.00
_cell.angle_gamma   90.00
#
_symmetry.space_group_name_H-M   'P 1'
#
loop_
_entity.id
_entity.type
_entity.pdbx_description
1 polymer ?
#
loop_
_entity_poly.entity_id
_entity_poly.type
_entity_poly.pdbx_seq_one_letter_code
_entity_poly.pdbx_strand_id
1 'polypeptide(L)'
;ATLANWVIKCGIDYMEPVYEQLHQHLLERDIIHADETPCQVLREEGKTAQSKSYMWLYGSGNDGLPPIRLYDYQPSRGGYHAEEFLKGFSGYLICDGFSGCNKLKGVIRCGCLAHMRRYWNEALPGKSRKSSDKTPAEIGLNYCNQLFELEKEYADLDADTRKAKRLETESAIWEAYWSWLETVKPAGGSRLAKAVTYAKNQKPYMENYLLDGRCSISNNIAENIARPYAVGRKNFLFHDTVKGARASSIIYSLVETAKLDDL
;
A
#
# COMPACT_ATOMS: atom_id res chain seq x y z
N ALA A 1 -16.41 -34.97 7.98
CA ALA A 1 -15.97 -33.68 7.40
C ALA A 1 -15.40 -32.82 8.52
N THR A 2 -14.24 -32.20 8.34
CA THR A 2 -13.66 -31.27 9.32
C THR A 2 -14.25 -29.88 9.13
N LEU A 3 -14.22 -29.04 10.17
CA LEU A 3 -14.62 -27.61 10.07
C LEU A 3 -13.87 -26.91 8.92
N ALA A 4 -12.56 -27.15 8.80
CA ALA A 4 -11.73 -26.57 7.75
C ALA A 4 -12.24 -26.93 6.33
N ASN A 5 -12.66 -28.18 6.11
CA ASN A 5 -13.19 -28.57 4.80
C ASN A 5 -14.52 -27.86 4.48
N TRP A 6 -15.38 -27.64 5.47
CA TRP A 6 -16.60 -26.85 5.28
C TRP A 6 -16.31 -25.40 4.95
N VAL A 7 -15.38 -24.76 5.67
CA VAL A 7 -14.97 -23.38 5.41
C VAL A 7 -14.39 -23.24 4.00
N ILE A 8 -13.51 -24.16 3.60
CA ILE A 8 -12.94 -24.17 2.24
C ILE A 8 -14.04 -24.33 1.19
N LYS A 9 -14.96 -25.28 1.40
CA LYS A 9 -16.06 -25.52 0.47
C LYS A 9 -16.98 -24.31 0.35
N CYS A 10 -17.35 -23.68 1.47
CA CYS A 10 -18.17 -22.46 1.45
C CYS A 10 -17.46 -21.30 0.74
N GLY A 11 -16.17 -21.08 1.06
CA GLY A 11 -15.36 -20.04 0.46
C GLY A 11 -15.22 -20.18 -1.05
N ILE A 12 -14.92 -21.39 -1.53
CA ILE A 12 -14.70 -21.64 -2.96
C ILE A 12 -16.03 -21.79 -3.71
N ASP A 13 -16.93 -22.66 -3.27
CA ASP A 13 -18.08 -23.05 -4.09
C ASP A 13 -19.20 -22.00 -4.09
N TYR A 14 -19.29 -21.14 -3.06
CA TYR A 14 -20.43 -20.23 -2.88
C TYR A 14 -20.04 -18.75 -2.76
N MET A 15 -18.88 -18.45 -2.18
CA MET A 15 -18.43 -17.07 -1.95
C MET A 15 -17.58 -16.54 -3.11
N GLU A 16 -16.84 -17.41 -3.81
CA GLU A 16 -16.00 -17.02 -4.94
C GLU A 16 -16.76 -16.25 -6.03
N PRO A 17 -17.99 -16.60 -6.44
CA PRO A 17 -18.73 -15.80 -7.42
C PRO A 17 -18.94 -14.34 -7.02
N VAL A 18 -19.16 -14.07 -5.73
CA VAL A 18 -19.31 -12.69 -5.21
C VAL A 18 -17.95 -11.98 -5.20
N TYR A 19 -16.90 -12.68 -4.79
CA TYR A 19 -15.53 -12.16 -4.83
C TYR A 19 -15.11 -11.76 -6.26
N GLU A 20 -15.42 -12.60 -7.26
CA GLU A 20 -15.11 -12.32 -8.66
C GLU A 20 -15.90 -11.09 -9.17
N GLN A 21 -17.17 -10.92 -8.76
CA GLN A 21 -17.91 -9.69 -9.10
C GLN A 21 -17.31 -8.44 -8.46
N LEU A 22 -16.91 -8.50 -7.18
CA LEU A 22 -16.21 -7.40 -6.53
C LEU A 22 -14.87 -7.10 -7.21
N HIS A 23 -14.16 -8.11 -7.71
CA HIS A 23 -12.94 -7.93 -8.49
C HIS A 23 -13.20 -7.19 -9.79
N GLN A 24 -14.24 -7.56 -10.56
CA GLN A 24 -14.60 -6.81 -11.76
C GLN A 24 -14.92 -5.35 -11.44
N HIS A 25 -15.73 -5.10 -10.40
CA HIS A 25 -16.05 -3.73 -9.98
C HIS A 25 -14.83 -2.94 -9.45
N LEU A 26 -13.84 -3.62 -8.89
CA LEU A 26 -12.59 -2.99 -8.48
C LEU A 26 -11.79 -2.52 -9.71
N LEU A 27 -11.72 -3.34 -10.76
CA LEU A 27 -11.01 -3.00 -12.00
C LEU A 27 -11.66 -1.84 -12.77
N GLU A 28 -12.95 -1.61 -12.56
CA GLU A 28 -13.70 -0.47 -13.11
C GLU A 28 -13.45 0.85 -12.36
N ARG A 29 -12.75 0.82 -11.21
CA ARG A 29 -12.47 2.04 -10.45
C ARG A 29 -11.36 2.86 -11.10
N ASP A 30 -11.32 4.14 -10.75
CA ASP A 30 -10.25 5.04 -11.18
C ASP A 30 -8.99 4.93 -10.30
N ILE A 31 -9.14 4.44 -9.08
CA ILE A 31 -8.12 4.53 -8.03
C ILE A 31 -8.07 3.23 -7.26
N ILE A 32 -6.89 2.61 -7.22
CA ILE A 32 -6.64 1.37 -6.48
C ILE A 32 -5.45 1.56 -5.56
N HIS A 33 -5.59 1.07 -4.33
CA HIS A 33 -4.51 0.86 -3.38
C HIS A 33 -4.02 -0.58 -3.47
N ALA A 34 -2.70 -0.79 -3.46
CA ALA A 34 -2.10 -2.12 -3.48
C ALA A 34 -0.96 -2.25 -2.49
N ASP A 35 -0.88 -3.38 -1.79
CA ASP A 35 0.23 -3.77 -0.90
C ASP A 35 0.22 -5.30 -0.74
N GLU A 36 1.16 -5.83 0.03
CA GLU A 36 1.21 -7.25 0.35
C GLU A 36 1.76 -7.52 1.75
N THR A 37 1.27 -8.61 2.35
CA THR A 37 1.76 -9.08 3.64
C THR A 37 2.20 -10.54 3.53
N PRO A 38 3.34 -10.92 4.14
CA PRO A 38 3.80 -12.31 4.10
C PRO A 38 2.83 -13.25 4.82
N CYS A 39 2.76 -14.49 4.39
CA CYS A 39 2.11 -15.61 5.05
C CYS A 39 2.92 -16.90 4.84
N GLN A 40 2.50 -17.98 5.50
CA GLN A 40 3.10 -19.31 5.32
C GLN A 40 2.00 -20.31 4.94
N VAL A 41 2.34 -21.20 4.01
CA VAL A 41 1.51 -22.32 3.60
C VAL A 41 2.33 -23.59 3.74
N LEU A 42 1.88 -24.54 4.57
CA LEU A 42 2.69 -25.71 4.91
C LEU A 42 2.81 -26.70 3.75
N ARG A 43 1.71 -26.93 3.04
CA ARG A 43 1.61 -27.85 1.91
C ARG A 43 1.41 -27.07 0.62
N GLU A 44 2.52 -26.52 0.13
CA GLU A 44 2.61 -25.80 -1.14
C GLU A 44 3.59 -26.57 -2.05
N GLU A 45 3.15 -26.94 -3.24
CA GLU A 45 3.94 -27.75 -4.16
C GLU A 45 5.24 -27.02 -4.56
N GLY A 46 6.36 -27.73 -4.51
CA GLY A 46 7.67 -27.16 -4.84
C GLY A 46 8.27 -26.22 -3.79
N LYS A 47 7.67 -26.10 -2.59
CA LYS A 47 8.17 -25.22 -1.52
C LYS A 47 8.24 -25.93 -0.17
N THR A 48 9.17 -25.47 0.67
CA THR A 48 9.27 -25.93 2.05
C THR A 48 8.20 -25.24 2.91
N ALA A 49 7.77 -25.88 4.00
CA ALA A 49 6.78 -25.31 4.92
C ALA A 49 7.17 -23.96 5.54
N GLN A 50 8.48 -23.65 5.60
CA GLN A 50 9.01 -22.38 6.12
C GLN A 50 9.07 -21.28 5.06
N SER A 51 8.84 -21.61 3.79
CA SER A 51 8.88 -20.65 2.69
C SER A 51 7.83 -19.57 2.85
N LYS A 52 8.17 -18.35 2.42
CA LYS A 52 7.21 -17.24 2.41
C LYS A 52 6.30 -17.36 1.20
N SER A 53 5.02 -17.11 1.45
CA SER A 53 4.00 -16.79 0.46
C SER A 53 3.41 -15.44 0.83
N TYR A 54 2.50 -14.90 0.04
CA TYR A 54 2.03 -13.53 0.22
C TYR A 54 0.51 -13.49 0.10
N MET A 55 -0.09 -12.63 0.93
CA MET A 55 -1.45 -12.16 0.73
C MET A 55 -1.32 -10.76 0.14
N TRP A 56 -1.63 -10.63 -1.13
CA TRP A 56 -1.77 -9.35 -1.81
C TRP A 56 -3.09 -8.72 -1.40
N LEU A 57 -3.09 -7.40 -1.33
CA LEU A 57 -4.14 -6.60 -0.75
C LEU A 57 -4.48 -5.51 -1.75
N TYR A 58 -5.74 -5.44 -2.14
CA TYR A 58 -6.23 -4.42 -3.06
C TYR A 58 -7.43 -3.73 -2.45
N GLY A 59 -7.52 -2.41 -2.64
CA GLY A 59 -8.69 -1.66 -2.22
C GLY A 59 -9.03 -0.53 -3.16
N SER A 60 -10.32 -0.19 -3.26
CA SER A 60 -10.74 1.02 -3.97
C SER A 60 -10.24 2.27 -3.25
N GLY A 61 -10.00 3.34 -4.01
CA GLY A 61 -9.66 4.66 -3.47
C GLY A 61 -10.88 5.43 -2.96
N ASN A 62 -10.67 6.70 -2.65
CA ASN A 62 -11.72 7.63 -2.23
C ASN A 62 -12.46 8.20 -3.46
N ASP A 63 -13.12 7.33 -4.21
CA ASP A 63 -13.86 7.68 -5.44
C ASP A 63 -15.34 8.02 -5.20
N GLY A 64 -15.80 7.98 -3.94
CA GLY A 64 -17.17 8.30 -3.54
C GLY A 64 -18.17 7.17 -3.77
N LEU A 65 -17.70 5.98 -4.14
CA LEU A 65 -18.51 4.78 -4.33
C LEU A 65 -18.33 3.81 -3.15
N PRO A 66 -19.18 2.77 -3.02
CA PRO A 66 -19.00 1.74 -2.00
C PRO A 66 -17.58 1.15 -2.04
N PRO A 67 -16.89 1.08 -0.90
CA PRO A 67 -15.51 0.65 -0.84
C PRO A 67 -15.38 -0.86 -1.07
N ILE A 68 -14.31 -1.26 -1.74
CA ILE A 68 -14.02 -2.68 -2.01
C ILE A 68 -12.67 -3.02 -1.37
N ARG A 69 -12.58 -4.18 -0.70
CA ARG A 69 -11.33 -4.74 -0.18
C ARG A 69 -11.17 -6.19 -0.63
N LEU A 70 -10.11 -6.46 -1.37
CA LEU A 70 -9.79 -7.80 -1.85
C LEU A 70 -8.44 -8.28 -1.32
N TYR A 71 -8.40 -9.57 -1.00
CA TYR A 71 -7.22 -10.31 -0.62
C TYR A 71 -6.97 -11.39 -1.66
N ASP A 72 -5.72 -11.51 -2.10
CA ASP A 72 -5.32 -12.46 -3.12
C ASP A 72 -4.08 -13.24 -2.65
N TYR A 73 -4.26 -14.53 -2.42
CA TYR A 73 -3.15 -15.40 -2.03
C TYR A 73 -2.25 -15.69 -3.23
N GLN A 74 -0.94 -15.49 -3.06
CA GLN A 74 0.05 -15.79 -4.08
C GLN A 74 1.28 -16.52 -3.51
N PRO A 75 1.88 -17.44 -4.29
CA PRO A 75 3.02 -18.23 -3.86
C PRO A 75 4.33 -17.44 -3.79
N SER A 76 4.36 -16.19 -4.26
CA SER A 76 5.57 -15.37 -4.24
C SER A 76 5.22 -13.88 -4.17
N ARG A 77 6.25 -13.04 -3.95
CA ARG A 77 6.13 -11.57 -4.00
C ARG A 77 6.33 -11.03 -5.42
N GLY A 78 6.21 -11.86 -6.46
CA GLY A 78 6.46 -11.44 -7.82
C GLY A 78 5.47 -10.37 -8.27
N GLY A 79 5.96 -9.25 -8.83
CA GLY A 79 5.08 -8.19 -9.33
C GLY A 79 4.14 -8.60 -10.46
N TYR A 80 4.44 -9.72 -11.13
CA TYR A 80 3.56 -10.31 -12.15
C TYR A 80 2.22 -10.79 -11.57
N HIS A 81 2.13 -11.05 -10.26
CA HIS A 81 0.87 -11.38 -9.60
C HIS A 81 -0.08 -10.18 -9.58
N ALA A 82 0.43 -9.02 -9.17
CA ALA A 82 -0.34 -7.78 -9.23
C ALA A 82 -0.64 -7.34 -10.67
N GLU A 83 0.28 -7.57 -11.61
CA GLU A 83 0.06 -7.33 -13.04
C GLU A 83 -1.09 -8.17 -13.60
N GLU A 84 -1.16 -9.47 -13.27
CA GLU A 84 -2.27 -10.33 -13.72
C GLU A 84 -3.58 -10.01 -12.98
N PHE A 85 -3.52 -9.76 -11.66
CA PHE A 85 -4.71 -9.43 -10.88
C PHE A 85 -5.36 -8.12 -11.33
N LEU A 86 -4.55 -7.10 -11.67
CA LEU A 86 -5.02 -5.79 -12.12
C LEU A 86 -5.04 -5.66 -13.64
N LYS A 87 -5.08 -6.78 -14.37
CA LYS A 87 -5.12 -6.78 -15.81
C LYS A 87 -6.37 -6.08 -16.33
N GLY A 88 -6.16 -5.08 -17.18
CA GLY A 88 -7.24 -4.25 -17.75
C GLY A 88 -7.56 -3.00 -16.94
N PHE A 89 -7.03 -2.85 -15.72
CA PHE A 89 -7.14 -1.61 -14.97
C PHE A 89 -6.31 -0.49 -15.60
N SER A 90 -6.91 0.70 -15.70
CA SER A 90 -6.24 1.94 -16.09
C SER A 90 -6.70 3.05 -15.15
N GLY A 91 -5.76 3.64 -14.42
CA GLY A 91 -6.09 4.63 -13.40
C GLY A 91 -4.90 4.91 -12.49
N TYR A 92 -5.20 5.41 -11.29
CA TYR A 92 -4.19 5.71 -10.27
C TYR A 92 -3.94 4.49 -9.37
N LEU A 93 -2.69 4.03 -9.34
CA LEU A 93 -2.27 2.96 -8.44
C LEU A 93 -1.46 3.56 -7.29
N ILE A 94 -2.04 3.60 -6.09
CA ILE A 94 -1.33 3.99 -4.88
C ILE A 94 -0.64 2.74 -4.32
N CYS A 95 0.68 2.78 -4.26
CA CYS A 95 1.46 1.70 -3.67
C CYS A 95 2.72 2.24 -2.97
N ASP A 96 3.39 1.39 -2.23
CA ASP A 96 4.69 1.73 -1.66
C ASP A 96 5.79 1.73 -2.75
N GLY A 97 7.06 1.72 -2.31
CA GLY A 97 8.18 1.71 -3.24
C GLY A 97 8.53 0.34 -3.82
N PHE A 98 7.65 -0.66 -3.69
CA PHE A 98 7.92 -2.02 -4.17
C PHE A 98 8.06 -2.05 -5.69
N SER A 99 9.17 -2.62 -6.16
CA SER A 99 9.47 -2.70 -7.59
C SER A 99 8.53 -3.60 -8.37
N GLY A 100 7.77 -4.48 -7.71
CA GLY A 100 6.75 -5.29 -8.36
C GLY A 100 5.67 -4.45 -9.04
N CYS A 101 5.31 -3.30 -8.46
CA CYS A 101 4.35 -2.38 -9.03
C CYS A 101 4.84 -1.73 -10.33
N ASN A 102 6.15 -1.76 -10.63
CA ASN A 102 6.70 -1.27 -11.91
C ASN A 102 6.27 -2.12 -13.11
N LYS A 103 5.70 -3.32 -12.87
CA LYS A 103 5.25 -4.22 -13.93
C LYS A 103 3.92 -3.78 -14.54
N LEU A 104 3.07 -3.09 -13.78
CA LEU A 104 1.79 -2.60 -14.28
C LEU A 104 2.03 -1.49 -15.31
N LYS A 105 1.51 -1.70 -16.52
CA LYS A 105 1.56 -0.75 -17.63
C LYS A 105 0.22 -0.02 -17.72
N GLY A 106 0.22 1.22 -18.22
CA GLY A 106 -1.02 1.98 -18.43
C GLY A 106 -1.66 2.54 -17.16
N VAL A 107 -0.95 2.51 -16.03
CA VAL A 107 -1.38 3.09 -14.75
C VAL A 107 -0.53 4.30 -14.38
N ILE A 108 -1.14 5.26 -13.69
CA ILE A 108 -0.44 6.39 -13.08
C ILE A 108 -0.13 6.00 -11.64
N ARG A 109 1.14 5.69 -11.36
CA ARG A 109 1.51 5.25 -10.01
C ARG A 109 1.69 6.43 -9.07
N CYS A 110 1.05 6.36 -7.90
CA CYS A 110 1.20 7.31 -6.81
C CYS A 110 2.04 6.67 -5.71
N GLY A 111 3.17 7.29 -5.37
CA GLY A 111 4.05 6.80 -4.32
C GLY A 111 3.50 7.08 -2.92
N CYS A 112 3.88 6.23 -1.95
CA CYS A 112 3.44 6.38 -0.57
C CYS A 112 4.37 7.30 0.25
N LEU A 113 3.89 8.50 0.61
CA LEU A 113 4.66 9.43 1.45
C LEU A 113 4.92 8.88 2.86
N ALA A 114 4.00 8.09 3.42
CA ALA A 114 4.17 7.49 4.75
C ALA A 114 5.40 6.58 4.81
N HIS A 115 5.66 5.84 3.72
CA HIS A 115 6.85 5.00 3.59
C HIS A 115 8.13 5.85 3.47
N MET A 116 8.13 6.91 2.66
CA MET A 116 9.26 7.84 2.56
C MET A 116 9.57 8.47 3.93
N ARG A 117 8.53 8.92 4.63
CA ARG A 117 8.61 9.49 5.98
C ARG A 117 9.21 8.50 6.99
N ARG A 118 8.84 7.22 6.92
CA ARG A 118 9.41 6.17 7.78
C ARG A 118 10.92 6.07 7.63
N TYR A 119 11.44 6.10 6.41
CA TYR A 119 12.90 6.06 6.19
C TYR A 119 13.62 7.28 6.77
N TRP A 120 13.04 8.48 6.65
CA TRP A 120 13.59 9.68 7.29
C TRP A 120 13.58 9.57 8.82
N ASN A 121 12.49 9.06 9.39
CA ASN A 121 12.36 8.84 10.83
C ASN A 121 13.38 7.80 11.36
N GLU A 122 13.58 6.68 10.65
CA GLU A 122 14.57 5.66 11.01
C GLU A 122 16.01 6.19 10.98
N ALA A 123 16.27 7.21 10.15
CA ALA A 123 17.56 7.87 10.00
C ALA A 123 17.84 8.94 11.08
N LEU A 124 16.88 9.24 11.96
CA LEU A 124 17.09 10.18 13.06
C LEU A 124 18.23 9.72 13.97
N PRO A 125 19.07 10.64 14.46
CA PRO A 125 20.08 10.32 15.45
C PRO A 125 19.43 9.89 16.78
N GLY A 126 20.16 9.12 17.58
CA GLY A 126 19.73 8.80 18.94
C GLY A 126 19.67 10.06 19.84
N LYS A 127 19.01 9.94 21.00
CA LYS A 127 18.76 11.02 21.98
C LYS A 127 20.02 11.71 22.56
N SER A 128 21.23 11.26 22.19
CA SER A 128 22.50 11.77 22.73
C SER A 128 23.07 12.98 21.96
N ARG A 129 22.49 13.39 20.83
CA ARG A 129 22.96 14.56 20.07
C ARG A 129 22.53 15.85 20.78
N LYS A 130 23.51 16.71 21.10
CA LYS A 130 23.31 18.01 21.79
C LYS A 130 23.44 19.25 20.89
N SER A 131 23.57 19.07 19.57
CA SER A 131 23.68 20.19 18.62
C SER A 131 22.31 20.77 18.30
N SER A 132 22.22 22.11 18.22
CA SER A 132 21.02 22.85 17.81
C SER A 132 20.71 22.73 16.32
N ASP A 133 21.69 22.33 15.49
CA ASP A 133 21.53 22.28 14.04
C ASP A 133 20.73 21.04 13.63
N LYS A 134 19.67 21.28 12.85
CA LYS A 134 18.85 20.22 12.26
C LYS A 134 19.71 19.34 11.37
N THR A 135 19.70 18.05 11.64
CA THR A 135 20.30 17.02 10.79
C THR A 135 19.53 16.88 9.47
N PRO A 136 20.16 16.33 8.42
CA PRO A 136 19.44 16.02 7.18
C PRO A 136 18.23 15.11 7.38
N ALA A 137 18.30 14.18 8.34
CA ALA A 137 17.17 13.32 8.68
C ALA A 137 15.98 14.12 9.26
N GLU A 138 16.24 15.06 10.16
CA GLU A 138 15.21 15.95 10.72
C GLU A 138 14.63 16.89 9.66
N ILE A 139 15.43 17.39 8.74
CA ILE A 139 14.96 18.25 7.63
C ILE A 139 14.06 17.44 6.69
N GLY A 140 14.48 16.25 6.25
CA GLY A 140 13.68 15.39 5.38
C GLY A 140 12.36 14.95 6.04
N LEU A 141 12.40 14.63 7.33
CA LEU A 141 11.20 14.33 8.10
C LEU A 141 10.27 15.54 8.22
N ASN A 142 10.81 16.74 8.39
CA ASN A 142 10.04 17.97 8.47
C ASN A 142 9.29 18.26 7.17
N TYR A 143 9.92 18.10 6.00
CA TYR A 143 9.22 18.24 4.71
C TYR A 143 8.03 17.27 4.60
N CYS A 144 8.22 16.00 4.99
CA CYS A 144 7.12 15.04 5.00
C CYS A 144 6.00 15.46 5.96
N ASN A 145 6.35 15.96 7.15
CA ASN A 145 5.37 16.40 8.14
C ASN A 145 4.57 17.60 7.64
N GLN A 146 5.20 18.59 7.01
CA GLN A 146 4.51 19.77 6.45
C GLN A 146 3.42 19.34 5.46
N LEU A 147 3.74 18.45 4.52
CA LEU A 147 2.75 17.91 3.58
C LEU A 147 1.61 17.18 4.29
N PHE A 148 1.91 16.35 5.30
CA PHE A 148 0.87 15.67 6.07
C PHE A 148 0.00 16.63 6.92
N GLU A 149 0.54 17.75 7.41
CA GLU A 149 -0.28 18.74 8.12
C GLU A 149 -1.24 19.44 7.15
N LEU A 150 -0.76 19.84 5.96
CA LEU A 150 -1.64 20.42 4.92
C LEU A 150 -2.75 19.43 4.51
N GLU A 151 -2.41 18.16 4.31
CA GLU A 151 -3.40 17.15 3.94
C GLU A 151 -4.48 16.91 5.00
N LYS A 152 -4.19 17.17 6.28
CA LYS A 152 -5.23 17.17 7.32
C LYS A 152 -6.19 18.34 7.17
N GLU A 153 -5.67 19.52 6.81
CA GLU A 153 -6.50 20.70 6.53
C GLU A 153 -7.38 20.49 5.30
N TYR A 154 -6.97 19.60 4.37
CA TYR A 154 -7.69 19.31 3.14
C TYR A 154 -8.63 18.10 3.22
N ALA A 155 -8.73 17.46 4.38
CA ALA A 155 -9.45 16.19 4.54
C ALA A 155 -10.92 16.30 4.10
N ASP A 156 -11.59 17.38 4.49
CA ASP A 156 -13.03 17.60 4.24
C ASP A 156 -13.34 18.36 2.94
N LEU A 157 -12.31 18.70 2.15
CA LEU A 157 -12.49 19.35 0.85
C LEU A 157 -12.97 18.35 -0.20
N ASP A 158 -13.77 18.82 -1.16
CA ASP A 158 -14.05 18.07 -2.38
C ASP A 158 -12.79 17.89 -3.23
N ALA A 159 -12.84 16.97 -4.20
CA ALA A 159 -11.67 16.60 -4.99
C ALA A 159 -11.07 17.76 -5.80
N ASP A 160 -11.90 18.61 -6.42
CA ASP A 160 -11.41 19.69 -7.27
C ASP A 160 -10.80 20.81 -6.41
N THR A 161 -11.44 21.16 -5.31
CA THR A 161 -10.91 22.13 -4.34
C THR A 161 -9.62 21.62 -3.70
N ARG A 162 -9.57 20.35 -3.29
CA ARG A 162 -8.35 19.72 -2.73
C ARG A 162 -7.21 19.79 -3.74
N LYS A 163 -7.45 19.41 -5.00
CA LYS A 163 -6.44 19.49 -6.06
C LYS A 163 -5.92 20.92 -6.26
N ALA A 164 -6.82 21.91 -6.35
CA ALA A 164 -6.42 23.30 -6.51
C ALA A 164 -5.55 23.78 -5.35
N LYS A 165 -5.92 23.46 -4.11
CA LYS A 165 -5.14 23.80 -2.91
C LYS A 165 -3.77 23.15 -2.91
N ARG A 166 -3.68 21.86 -3.22
CA ARG A 166 -2.40 21.13 -3.33
C ARG A 166 -1.46 21.77 -4.35
N LEU A 167 -1.97 22.17 -5.51
CA LEU A 167 -1.17 22.84 -6.54
C LEU A 167 -0.69 24.23 -6.08
N GLU A 168 -1.50 24.96 -5.31
CA GLU A 168 -1.15 26.27 -4.73
C GLU A 168 -0.05 26.15 -3.65
N THR A 169 -0.12 25.13 -2.78
CA THR A 169 0.69 25.07 -1.55
C THR A 169 1.79 24.01 -1.57
N GLU A 170 1.49 22.79 -2.02
CA GLU A 170 2.39 21.63 -1.89
C GLU A 170 3.44 21.56 -2.99
N SER A 171 3.15 22.11 -4.17
CA SER A 171 4.08 22.11 -5.32
C SER A 171 5.40 22.81 -4.97
N ALA A 172 5.34 23.96 -4.30
CA ALA A 172 6.52 24.68 -3.82
C ALA A 172 7.31 23.89 -2.76
N ILE A 173 6.63 23.12 -1.91
CA ILE A 173 7.26 22.27 -0.89
C ILE A 173 8.01 21.12 -1.57
N TRP A 174 7.41 20.49 -2.58
CA TRP A 174 8.06 19.43 -3.36
C TRP A 174 9.28 19.94 -4.10
N GLU A 175 9.19 21.08 -4.79
CA GLU A 175 10.35 21.70 -5.45
C GLU A 175 11.49 21.97 -4.46
N ALA A 176 11.18 22.57 -3.31
CA ALA A 176 12.15 22.83 -2.26
C ALA A 176 12.76 21.53 -1.71
N TYR A 177 11.95 20.50 -1.49
CA TYR A 177 12.39 19.18 -1.03
C TYR A 177 13.36 18.54 -2.01
N TRP A 178 13.04 18.51 -3.30
CA TRP A 178 13.89 17.90 -4.32
C TRP A 178 15.19 18.66 -4.51
N SER A 179 15.14 19.99 -4.52
CA SER A 179 16.33 20.84 -4.57
C SER A 179 17.25 20.57 -3.37
N TRP A 180 16.67 20.55 -2.16
CA TRP A 180 17.40 20.23 -0.94
C TRP A 180 18.00 18.81 -0.98
N LEU A 181 17.26 17.81 -1.45
CA LEU A 181 17.68 16.41 -1.47
C LEU A 181 18.97 16.19 -2.29
N GLU A 182 19.19 16.96 -3.35
CA GLU A 182 20.41 16.89 -4.17
C GLU A 182 21.66 17.39 -3.43
N THR A 183 21.48 18.19 -2.38
CA THR A 183 22.60 18.68 -1.55
C THR A 183 23.04 17.67 -0.49
N VAL A 184 22.19 16.67 -0.18
CA VAL A 184 22.44 15.68 0.87
C VAL A 184 23.40 14.61 0.37
N LYS A 185 24.58 14.52 1.00
CA LYS A 185 25.62 13.51 0.70
C LYS A 185 25.78 12.52 1.87
N PRO A 186 24.99 11.45 1.92
CA PRO A 186 25.06 10.49 3.02
C PRO A 186 26.24 9.54 2.86
N ALA A 187 26.81 9.09 3.98
CA ALA A 187 27.77 7.99 3.98
C ALA A 187 27.08 6.69 3.52
N GLY A 188 27.76 5.92 2.66
CA GLY A 188 27.24 4.66 2.11
C GLY A 188 26.78 3.68 3.20
N GLY A 189 25.68 2.97 2.94
CA GLY A 189 25.12 1.98 3.86
C GLY A 189 24.41 2.53 5.11
N SER A 190 24.51 3.84 5.39
CA SER A 190 23.82 4.47 6.51
C SER A 190 22.29 4.47 6.35
N ARG A 191 21.55 4.61 7.46
CA ARG A 191 20.08 4.79 7.40
C ARG A 191 19.68 6.04 6.61
N LEU A 192 20.50 7.10 6.69
CA LEU A 192 20.32 8.30 5.87
C LEU A 192 20.50 7.99 4.38
N ALA A 193 21.50 7.18 4.00
CA ALA A 193 21.68 6.75 2.61
C ALA A 193 20.48 5.95 2.10
N LYS A 194 19.88 5.10 2.94
CA LYS A 194 18.63 4.39 2.59
C LYS A 194 17.48 5.36 2.35
N ALA A 195 17.30 6.37 3.21
CA ALA A 195 16.26 7.39 3.03
C ALA A 195 16.44 8.21 1.74
N VAL A 196 17.65 8.70 1.48
CA VAL A 196 17.96 9.45 0.26
C VAL A 196 17.74 8.59 -0.98
N THR A 197 18.21 7.33 -0.98
CA THR A 197 18.04 6.40 -2.10
C THR A 197 16.56 6.12 -2.36
N TYR A 198 15.79 5.88 -1.30
CA TYR A 198 14.35 5.65 -1.42
C TYR A 198 13.65 6.86 -2.03
N ALA A 199 13.89 8.07 -1.50
CA ALA A 199 13.29 9.30 -2.01
C ALA A 199 13.62 9.52 -3.49
N LYS A 200 14.89 9.34 -3.89
CA LYS A 200 15.32 9.47 -5.30
C LYS A 200 14.60 8.47 -6.22
N ASN A 201 14.47 7.21 -5.80
CA ASN A 201 13.76 6.19 -6.57
C ASN A 201 12.25 6.45 -6.66
N GLN A 202 11.68 7.17 -5.69
CA GLN A 202 10.25 7.49 -5.66
C GLN A 202 9.88 8.82 -6.32
N LYS A 203 10.86 9.69 -6.63
CA LYS A 203 10.64 11.01 -7.23
C LYS A 203 9.64 11.02 -8.41
N PRO A 204 9.69 10.08 -9.39
CA PRO A 204 8.74 10.09 -10.51
C PRO A 204 7.28 9.82 -10.15
N TYR A 205 7.00 9.39 -8.92
CA TYR A 205 5.69 8.91 -8.48
C TYR A 205 5.11 9.70 -7.32
N MET A 206 5.96 10.46 -6.62
CA MET A 206 5.60 11.02 -5.32
C MET A 206 4.72 12.26 -5.44
N GLU A 207 4.69 12.90 -6.61
CA GLU A 207 3.83 14.06 -6.91
C GLU A 207 2.57 13.68 -7.71
N ASN A 208 2.42 12.43 -8.15
CA ASN A 208 1.30 12.04 -9.01
C ASN A 208 -0.07 12.15 -8.33
N TYR A 209 -0.13 12.13 -6.99
CA TYR A 209 -1.37 12.38 -6.25
C TYR A 209 -1.87 13.84 -6.40
N LEU A 210 -1.02 14.77 -6.86
CA LEU A 210 -1.41 16.14 -7.20
C LEU A 210 -2.27 16.21 -8.48
N LEU A 211 -2.24 15.16 -9.32
CA LEU A 211 -2.96 15.14 -10.60
C LEU A 211 -4.48 14.97 -10.41
N ASP A 212 -4.90 14.33 -9.31
CA ASP A 212 -6.31 14.08 -8.98
C ASP A 212 -6.51 14.21 -7.46
N GLY A 213 -7.42 15.08 -7.03
CA GLY A 213 -7.66 15.34 -5.60
C GLY A 213 -8.26 14.16 -4.84
N ARG A 214 -8.77 13.13 -5.52
CA ARG A 214 -9.24 11.89 -4.89
C ARG A 214 -8.09 10.98 -4.48
N CYS A 215 -6.90 11.14 -5.08
CA CYS A 215 -5.72 10.37 -4.70
C CYS A 215 -5.24 10.72 -3.28
N SER A 216 -4.94 9.69 -2.52
CA SER A 216 -4.31 9.82 -1.20
C SER A 216 -2.80 10.03 -1.34
N ILE A 217 -2.24 10.91 -0.52
CA ILE A 217 -0.78 11.11 -0.39
C ILE A 217 -0.03 9.88 0.16
N SER A 218 -0.77 8.91 0.71
CA SER A 218 -0.21 7.71 1.32
C SER A 218 -1.04 6.45 1.04
N ASN A 219 -0.39 5.30 1.14
CA ASN A 219 -1.01 3.98 0.99
C ASN A 219 -1.60 3.42 2.29
N ASN A 220 -1.96 4.27 3.26
CA ASN A 220 -2.45 3.83 4.57
C ASN A 220 -3.76 3.00 4.46
N ILE A 221 -4.52 3.16 3.39
CA ILE A 221 -5.68 2.29 3.09
C ILE A 221 -5.22 0.84 2.95
N ALA A 222 -4.17 0.54 2.19
CA ALA A 222 -3.66 -0.82 2.07
C ALA A 222 -3.12 -1.37 3.41
N GLU A 223 -2.49 -0.53 4.23
CA GLU A 223 -2.09 -0.93 5.60
C GLU A 223 -3.30 -1.27 6.48
N ASN A 224 -4.42 -0.53 6.33
CA ASN A 224 -5.67 -0.85 6.99
C ASN A 224 -6.26 -2.18 6.54
N ILE A 225 -6.16 -2.51 5.24
CA ILE A 225 -6.56 -3.82 4.69
C ILE A 225 -5.64 -4.92 5.23
N ALA A 226 -4.34 -4.67 5.38
CA ALA A 226 -3.40 -5.67 5.90
C ALA A 226 -3.67 -6.05 7.36
N ARG A 227 -4.16 -5.10 8.16
CA ARG A 227 -4.23 -5.20 9.63
C ARG A 227 -5.10 -6.36 10.14
N PRO A 228 -6.36 -6.55 9.71
CA PRO A 228 -7.19 -7.68 10.13
C PRO A 228 -6.48 -9.03 9.93
N TYR A 229 -5.89 -9.23 8.75
CA TYR A 229 -5.16 -10.45 8.44
C TYR A 229 -3.88 -10.60 9.27
N ALA A 230 -3.11 -9.52 9.47
CA ALA A 230 -1.92 -9.55 10.31
C ALA A 230 -2.22 -9.88 11.79
N VAL A 231 -3.35 -9.39 12.31
CA VAL A 231 -3.84 -9.76 13.65
C VAL A 231 -4.29 -11.22 13.66
N GLY A 232 -5.08 -11.65 12.68
CA GLY A 232 -5.54 -13.03 12.56
C GLY A 232 -4.40 -14.05 12.48
N ARG A 233 -3.32 -13.73 11.75
CA ARG A 233 -2.12 -14.58 11.64
C ARG A 233 -1.44 -14.87 12.97
N LYS A 234 -1.61 -14.03 13.99
CA LYS A 234 -1.10 -14.33 15.35
C LYS A 234 -1.85 -15.49 16.01
N ASN A 235 -3.08 -15.78 15.57
CA ASN A 235 -3.93 -16.83 16.12
C ASN A 235 -3.80 -18.15 15.35
N PHE A 236 -3.75 -18.11 14.01
CA PHE A 236 -3.67 -19.34 13.19
C PHE A 236 -2.27 -19.71 12.71
N LEU A 237 -1.30 -18.77 12.78
CA LEU A 237 0.12 -18.91 12.42
C LEU A 237 0.43 -19.18 10.94
N PHE A 238 -0.26 -20.13 10.31
CA PHE A 238 -0.04 -20.58 8.92
C PHE A 238 -1.32 -21.16 8.30
N HIS A 239 -1.34 -21.26 6.98
CA HIS A 239 -2.32 -22.07 6.24
C HIS A 239 -1.78 -23.49 6.06
N ASP A 240 -2.61 -24.51 6.22
CA ASP A 240 -2.18 -25.90 5.98
C ASP A 240 -1.99 -26.18 4.48
N THR A 241 -2.89 -25.67 3.63
CA THR A 241 -2.90 -25.94 2.17
C THR A 241 -3.17 -24.68 1.37
N VAL A 242 -2.79 -24.70 0.08
CA VAL A 242 -3.10 -23.64 -0.90
C VAL A 242 -4.61 -23.36 -0.98
N LYS A 243 -5.44 -24.41 -0.97
CA LYS A 243 -6.91 -24.26 -0.97
C LYS A 243 -7.41 -23.51 0.27
N GLY A 244 -6.81 -23.78 1.44
CA GLY A 244 -7.10 -23.05 2.67
C GLY A 244 -6.71 -21.57 2.60
N ALA A 245 -5.55 -21.27 2.02
CA ALA A 245 -5.09 -19.89 1.82
C ALA A 245 -6.01 -19.12 0.85
N ARG A 246 -6.39 -19.73 -0.28
CA ARG A 246 -7.35 -19.14 -1.24
C ARG A 246 -8.73 -18.93 -0.63
N ALA A 247 -9.28 -19.93 0.07
CA ALA A 247 -10.58 -19.77 0.73
C ALA A 247 -10.53 -18.65 1.78
N SER A 248 -9.42 -18.52 2.51
CA SER A 248 -9.23 -17.42 3.45
C SER A 248 -9.21 -16.07 2.74
N SER A 249 -8.52 -15.94 1.60
CA SER A 249 -8.45 -14.67 0.87
C SER A 249 -9.83 -14.21 0.40
N ILE A 250 -10.65 -15.13 -0.14
CA ILE A 250 -12.05 -14.87 -0.51
C ILE A 250 -12.88 -14.42 0.70
N ILE A 251 -12.83 -15.18 1.81
CA ILE A 251 -13.64 -14.89 3.00
C ILE A 251 -13.25 -13.54 3.63
N TYR A 252 -11.95 -13.26 3.77
CA TYR A 252 -11.47 -11.97 4.27
C TYR A 252 -11.96 -10.82 3.38
N SER A 253 -11.95 -11.00 2.05
CA SER A 253 -12.42 -9.98 1.11
C SER A 253 -13.89 -9.63 1.34
N LEU A 254 -14.75 -10.63 1.43
CA LEU A 254 -16.18 -10.40 1.64
C LEU A 254 -16.45 -9.76 3.01
N VAL A 255 -15.83 -10.29 4.07
CA VAL A 255 -16.04 -9.78 5.44
C VAL A 255 -15.52 -8.35 5.59
N GLU A 256 -14.33 -8.05 5.07
CA GLU A 256 -13.73 -6.72 5.24
C GLU A 256 -14.33 -5.67 4.30
N THR A 257 -14.91 -6.10 3.18
CA THR A 257 -15.76 -5.23 2.35
C THR A 257 -17.08 -4.95 3.07
N ALA A 258 -17.82 -5.98 3.50
CA ALA A 258 -19.09 -5.83 4.21
C ALA A 258 -19.00 -4.92 5.45
N LYS A 259 -17.94 -5.06 6.25
CA LYS A 259 -17.69 -4.20 7.42
C LYS A 259 -17.55 -2.71 7.10
N LEU A 260 -17.10 -2.36 5.89
CA LEU A 260 -16.99 -0.96 5.49
C LEU A 260 -18.32 -0.39 5.01
N ASP A 261 -19.25 -1.25 4.61
CA ASP A 261 -20.60 -0.91 4.17
C ASP A 261 -21.65 -1.08 5.29
N ASP A 262 -21.22 -1.27 6.54
CA ASP A 262 -22.07 -1.49 7.71
C ASP A 262 -23.05 -2.68 7.57
N LEU A 263 -22.60 -3.77 6.93
CA LEU A 263 -23.33 -5.03 6.72
C LEU A 263 -22.94 -6.14 7.72
#